data_AF-F7JS04-F1
#
_entry.id   AF-F7JS04-F1
#
_cell.length_a   1.000
_cell.length_b   1.000
_cell.length_c   1.000
_cell.angle_alpha   90.00
_cell.angle_beta   90.00
_cell.angle_gamma   90.00
#
_symmetry.space_group_name_H-M   'P 1'
#
loop_
_entity.id
_entity.type
_entity.pdbx_description
1 polymer ?
#
loop_
_entity_poly.entity_id
_entity_poly.type
_entity_poly.pdbx_seq_one_letter_code
_entity_poly.pdbx_strand_id
1 'polypeptide(L)'
;MDARIVIEVLPIIISCFALAVSGIALYVNYYFNHKEYEYKIDPEVDVIGRIGLQGSQNGTGYSEESFLEDMQIHILQKHNLQEAYLISPDNTVEKLEIDDMEERLLSKFSQELKMNKADLVFGDLTYQYVFLLLKGLDDTSELYLVYAKSNGEVFEFQAASGIEIWGLANSHPDNPEFAGEKAMAVQYENLLKASEKYRF
;
A
#
# COMPACT_ATOMS: atom_id res chain seq x y z
N MET A 1 20.72 -67.12 -0.33
CA MET A 1 20.40 -65.98 -1.22
C MET A 1 21.73 -65.32 -1.52
N ASP A 2 22.22 -65.44 -2.76
CA ASP A 2 23.60 -65.07 -3.11
C ASP A 2 23.83 -63.57 -2.91
N ALA A 3 24.94 -63.21 -2.24
CA ALA A 3 25.31 -61.82 -1.95
C ALA A 3 25.37 -60.94 -3.21
N ARG A 4 25.58 -61.53 -4.39
CA ARG A 4 25.53 -60.84 -5.69
C ARG A 4 24.13 -60.32 -6.04
N ILE A 5 23.08 -61.13 -5.80
CA ILE A 5 21.69 -60.75 -6.08
C ILE A 5 21.27 -59.59 -5.16
N VAL A 6 21.75 -59.57 -3.91
CA VAL A 6 21.49 -58.47 -2.97
C VAL A 6 22.13 -57.16 -3.45
N ILE A 7 23.36 -57.21 -3.95
CA ILE A 7 24.10 -56.02 -4.44
C ILE A 7 23.49 -55.45 -5.73
N GLU A 8 22.94 -56.30 -6.61
CA GLU A 8 22.33 -55.85 -7.87
C GLU A 8 20.92 -55.27 -7.67
N VAL A 9 20.16 -55.76 -6.68
CA VAL A 9 18.76 -55.36 -6.46
C VAL A 9 18.62 -54.17 -5.50
N LEU A 10 19.54 -54.00 -4.54
CA LEU A 10 19.50 -52.90 -3.57
C LEU A 10 19.49 -51.49 -4.20
N PRO A 11 20.30 -51.17 -5.24
CA PRO A 11 20.29 -49.86 -5.89
C PRO A 11 18.98 -49.56 -6.60
N ILE A 12 18.33 -50.60 -7.16
CA ILE A 12 17.03 -50.48 -7.83
C ILE A 12 15.97 -50.08 -6.80
N ILE A 13 15.96 -50.74 -5.64
CA ILE A 13 15.04 -50.43 -4.53
C ILE A 13 15.24 -48.99 -4.05
N ILE A 14 16.50 -48.57 -3.80
CA ILE A 14 16.82 -47.21 -3.34
C ILE A 14 16.37 -46.17 -4.38
N SER A 15 16.57 -46.44 -5.67
CA SER A 15 16.15 -45.55 -6.76
C SER A 15 14.62 -45.41 -6.82
N CYS A 16 13.88 -46.50 -6.64
CA CYS A 16 12.42 -46.46 -6.55
C CYS A 16 11.93 -45.63 -5.35
N PHE A 17 12.58 -45.76 -4.19
CA PHE A 17 12.27 -44.94 -3.02
C PHE A 17 12.58 -43.45 -3.26
N ALA A 18 13.71 -43.13 -3.88
CA ALA A 18 14.07 -41.76 -4.21
C ALA A 18 13.06 -41.11 -5.18
N LEU A 19 12.60 -41.85 -6.19
CA LEU A 19 11.57 -41.37 -7.12
C LEU A 19 10.23 -41.15 -6.42
N ALA A 20 9.84 -42.04 -5.51
CA ALA A 20 8.62 -41.89 -4.74
C ALA A 20 8.66 -40.63 -3.84
N VAL A 21 9.77 -40.41 -3.13
CA VAL A 21 9.96 -39.23 -2.28
C VAL A 21 9.98 -37.95 -3.13
N SER A 22 10.66 -37.96 -4.27
CA SER A 22 10.68 -36.81 -5.18
C SER A 22 9.30 -36.49 -5.76
N GLY A 23 8.52 -37.51 -6.10
CA GLY A 23 7.15 -37.35 -6.60
C GLY A 23 6.22 -36.77 -5.55
N ILE A 24 6.32 -37.23 -4.30
CA ILE A 24 5.57 -36.68 -3.17
C ILE A 24 5.99 -35.23 -2.91
N ALA A 25 7.29 -34.93 -2.92
CA ALA A 25 7.79 -33.57 -2.71
C ALA A 25 7.30 -32.60 -3.80
N LEU A 26 7.30 -33.02 -5.06
CA LEU A 26 6.73 -32.24 -6.18
C LEU A 26 5.23 -32.03 -6.02
N TYR A 27 4.47 -33.06 -5.64
CA TYR A 27 3.04 -32.95 -5.42
C TYR A 27 2.70 -32.00 -4.27
N VAL A 28 3.43 -32.12 -3.15
CA VAL A 28 3.29 -31.24 -1.98
C VAL A 28 3.63 -29.81 -2.37
N ASN A 29 4.76 -29.57 -3.05
CA ASN A 29 5.16 -28.24 -3.49
C ASN A 29 4.14 -27.65 -4.48
N TYR A 30 3.66 -28.43 -5.45
CA TYR A 30 2.60 -28.01 -6.37
C TYR A 30 1.31 -27.66 -5.63
N TYR A 31 0.87 -28.51 -4.70
CA TYR A 31 -0.36 -28.32 -3.94
C TYR A 31 -0.29 -27.07 -3.05
N PHE A 32 0.83 -26.86 -2.34
CA PHE A 32 1.02 -25.70 -1.48
C PHE A 32 1.20 -24.42 -2.29
N ASN A 33 1.99 -24.42 -3.38
CA ASN A 33 2.10 -23.25 -4.25
C ASN A 33 0.72 -22.90 -4.84
N HIS A 34 -0.02 -23.87 -5.38
CA HIS A 34 -1.32 -23.60 -5.99
C HIS A 34 -2.33 -23.04 -4.99
N LYS A 35 -2.30 -23.53 -3.74
CA LYS A 35 -3.10 -22.95 -2.66
C LYS A 35 -2.61 -21.57 -2.22
N GLU A 36 -1.30 -21.33 -2.14
CA GLU A 36 -0.78 -19.99 -1.87
C GLU A 36 -1.23 -18.98 -2.93
N TYR A 37 -1.31 -19.36 -4.21
CA TYR A 37 -1.84 -18.47 -5.26
C TYR A 37 -3.36 -18.24 -5.18
N GLU A 38 -4.15 -19.24 -4.75
CA GLU A 38 -5.62 -19.10 -4.63
C GLU A 38 -6.06 -18.16 -3.49
N TYR A 39 -5.18 -17.82 -2.54
CA TYR A 39 -5.49 -16.98 -1.38
C TYR A 39 -4.73 -15.65 -1.32
N LYS A 40 -3.97 -15.28 -2.37
CA LYS A 40 -3.34 -13.95 -2.44
C LYS A 40 -4.41 -12.91 -2.72
N ILE A 41 -4.69 -12.11 -1.70
CA ILE A 41 -5.56 -10.95 -1.77
C ILE A 41 -4.67 -9.74 -2.04
N ASP A 42 -5.11 -8.85 -2.93
CA ASP A 42 -4.41 -7.62 -3.28
C ASP A 42 -4.13 -6.76 -2.02
N PRO A 43 -2.95 -6.13 -1.92
CA PRO A 43 -2.58 -5.32 -0.77
C PRO A 43 -3.37 -4.00 -0.74
N GLU A 44 -4.17 -3.80 0.30
CA GLU A 44 -5.01 -2.61 0.49
C GLU A 44 -4.42 -1.67 1.56
N VAL A 45 -4.56 -0.35 1.37
CA VAL A 45 -4.12 0.65 2.35
C VAL A 45 -5.33 1.22 3.09
N ASP A 46 -5.40 0.99 4.39
CA ASP A 46 -6.39 1.59 5.27
C ASP A 46 -5.77 2.72 6.09
N VAL A 47 -6.49 3.83 6.20
CA VAL A 47 -6.03 5.03 6.88
C VAL A 47 -7.10 5.50 7.85
N ILE A 48 -6.71 5.61 9.12
CA ILE A 48 -7.58 6.08 10.19
C ILE A 48 -7.11 7.46 10.63
N GLY A 49 -7.94 8.48 10.37
CA GLY A 49 -7.68 9.85 10.76
C GLY A 49 -8.82 10.79 10.35
N ARG A 50 -9.92 10.78 11.10
CA ARG A 50 -11.06 11.67 10.87
C ARG A 50 -11.49 12.33 12.18
N ILE A 51 -11.30 13.65 12.29
CA ILE A 51 -11.95 14.46 13.33
C ILE A 51 -12.92 15.41 12.64
N GLY A 52 -14.19 15.02 12.60
CA GLY A 52 -15.28 15.90 12.18
C GLY A 52 -15.79 16.69 13.38
N LEU A 53 -15.51 18.00 13.44
CA LEU A 53 -16.20 18.89 14.37
C LEU A 53 -17.63 19.15 13.86
N GLN A 54 -18.56 18.24 14.16
CA GLN A 54 -19.98 18.58 14.25
C GLN A 54 -20.53 18.16 15.61
N GLY A 55 -20.58 19.13 16.52
CA GLY A 55 -21.61 19.26 17.55
C GLY A 55 -21.63 18.22 18.68
N SER A 56 -20.77 18.41 19.68
CA SER A 56 -21.21 18.18 21.07
C SER A 56 -20.69 19.32 21.95
N GLN A 57 -21.62 20.14 22.42
CA GLN A 57 -21.41 21.05 23.54
C GLN A 57 -21.02 20.22 24.75
N ASN A 58 -19.71 20.20 25.08
CA ASN A 58 -19.12 20.24 26.41
C ASN A 58 -17.75 19.55 26.39
N GLY A 59 -16.68 20.35 26.50
CA GLY A 59 -15.34 19.87 26.81
C GLY A 59 -14.38 19.90 25.63
N THR A 60 -13.61 21.00 25.57
CA THR A 60 -12.29 21.18 24.93
C THR A 60 -12.05 20.51 23.57
N GLY A 61 -12.08 21.32 22.51
CA GLY A 61 -11.59 20.94 21.18
C GLY A 61 -10.12 20.53 21.21
N TYR A 62 -9.77 19.53 20.40
CA TYR A 62 -8.43 18.95 20.34
C TYR A 62 -7.59 19.65 19.26
N SER A 63 -6.32 19.90 19.57
CA SER A 63 -5.33 20.60 18.73
C SER A 63 -4.71 19.69 17.66
N GLU A 64 -3.96 20.26 16.72
CA GLU A 64 -3.07 19.57 15.76
C GLU A 64 -2.27 18.42 16.41
N GLU A 65 -1.84 18.58 17.66
CA GLU A 65 -1.14 17.57 18.45
C GLU A 65 -1.95 16.27 18.63
N SER A 66 -3.26 16.35 18.89
CA SER A 66 -4.10 15.16 19.04
C SER A 66 -4.37 14.44 17.71
N PHE A 67 -4.47 15.19 16.60
CA PHE A 67 -4.60 14.58 15.27
C PHE A 67 -3.36 13.74 14.92
N LEU A 68 -2.17 14.23 15.27
CA LEU A 68 -0.91 13.53 15.07
C LEU A 68 -0.76 12.30 15.97
N GLU A 69 -1.36 12.30 17.16
CA GLU A 69 -1.39 11.13 18.05
C GLU A 69 -2.35 10.04 17.56
N ASP A 70 -3.46 10.43 16.94
CA ASP A 70 -4.50 9.50 16.48
C ASP A 70 -4.29 8.98 15.04
N MET A 71 -3.39 9.59 14.27
CA MET A 71 -3.11 9.20 12.88
C MET A 71 -2.49 7.80 12.81
N GLN A 72 -3.10 6.92 12.02
CA GLN A 72 -2.58 5.58 11.76
C GLN A 72 -2.68 5.22 10.28
N ILE A 73 -1.65 4.54 9.78
CA ILE A 73 -1.57 4.00 8.43
C ILE A 73 -1.34 2.49 8.57
N HIS A 74 -2.25 1.69 8.03
CA HIS A 74 -2.15 0.25 8.03
C HIS A 74 -2.19 -0.28 6.60
N ILE A 75 -1.23 -1.11 6.25
CA ILE A 75 -1.15 -1.76 4.94
C ILE A 75 -1.51 -3.23 5.13
N LEU A 76 -2.70 -3.56 4.64
CA LEU A 76 -3.25 -4.90 4.71
C LEU A 76 -2.47 -5.84 3.80
N GLN A 77 -2.41 -7.12 4.18
CA GLN A 77 -1.71 -8.16 3.41
C GLN A 77 -0.22 -7.87 3.13
N LYS A 78 0.47 -7.17 4.05
CA LYS A 78 1.90 -6.83 3.97
C LYS A 78 2.84 -7.98 3.58
N HIS A 79 2.50 -9.22 3.95
CA HIS A 79 3.27 -10.42 3.61
C HIS A 79 3.20 -10.81 2.12
N ASN A 80 2.26 -10.25 1.36
CA ASN A 80 2.13 -10.43 -0.08
C ASN A 80 2.87 -9.36 -0.89
N LEU A 81 3.50 -8.38 -0.22
CA LEU A 81 4.28 -7.33 -0.87
C LEU A 81 5.69 -7.82 -1.22
N GLN A 82 6.12 -7.46 -2.42
CA GLN A 82 7.49 -7.65 -2.88
C GLN A 82 8.29 -6.35 -2.77
N GLU A 83 7.70 -5.23 -3.16
CA GLU A 83 8.34 -3.92 -3.12
C GLU A 83 7.32 -2.82 -2.80
N ALA A 84 7.78 -1.75 -2.15
CA ALA A 84 6.99 -0.55 -1.91
C ALA A 84 7.82 0.69 -2.27
N TYR A 85 7.17 1.67 -2.90
CA TYR A 85 7.81 2.93 -3.30
C TYR A 85 6.95 4.11 -2.88
N LEU A 86 7.59 5.08 -2.26
CA LEU A 86 7.02 6.39 -1.97
C LEU A 86 7.37 7.36 -3.10
N ILE A 87 6.37 8.04 -3.63
CA ILE A 87 6.53 9.05 -4.68
C ILE A 87 6.02 10.37 -4.11
N SER A 88 6.89 11.35 -3.99
CA SER A 88 6.51 12.69 -3.51
C SER A 88 5.87 13.52 -4.63
N PRO A 89 5.19 14.63 -4.32
CA PRO A 89 4.55 15.53 -5.30
C PRO A 89 5.47 16.07 -6.40
N ASP A 90 6.77 16.17 -6.12
CA ASP A 90 7.81 16.59 -7.06
C ASP A 90 8.34 15.45 -7.95
N ASN A 91 7.72 14.28 -7.89
CA ASN A 91 8.09 13.02 -8.55
C ASN A 91 9.41 12.41 -8.06
N THR A 92 9.92 12.82 -6.89
CA THR A 92 11.01 12.07 -6.25
C THR A 92 10.50 10.72 -5.78
N VAL A 93 11.27 9.66 -6.06
CA VAL A 93 10.91 8.28 -5.73
C VAL A 93 11.89 7.73 -4.70
N GLU A 94 11.33 7.15 -3.65
CA GLU A 94 12.04 6.53 -2.55
C GLU A 94 11.54 5.09 -2.38
N LYS A 95 12.46 4.11 -2.41
CA LYS A 95 12.10 2.72 -2.09
C LYS A 95 11.93 2.60 -0.57
N LEU A 96 10.82 2.01 -0.15
CA LEU A 96 10.52 1.75 1.25
C LEU A 96 10.90 0.31 1.61
N GLU A 97 11.48 0.15 2.79
CA GLU A 97 11.60 -1.16 3.43
C GLU A 97 10.22 -1.58 3.92
N ILE A 98 9.79 -2.79 3.56
CA ILE A 98 8.43 -3.27 3.86
C ILE A 98 8.17 -3.21 5.36
N ASP A 99 9.10 -3.70 6.18
CA ASP A 99 8.92 -3.80 7.63
C ASP A 99 8.64 -2.44 8.30
N ASP A 100 9.24 -1.36 7.80
CA ASP A 100 9.18 -0.03 8.43
C ASP A 100 8.31 0.99 7.66
N MET A 101 7.66 0.58 6.57
CA MET A 101 7.00 1.52 5.63
C MET A 101 5.88 2.36 6.28
N GLU A 102 5.07 1.77 7.16
CA GLU A 102 3.94 2.43 7.82
C GLU A 102 4.44 3.51 8.78
N GLU A 103 5.43 3.18 9.61
CA GLU A 103 6.07 4.14 10.53
C GLU A 103 6.75 5.27 9.75
N ARG A 104 7.40 4.95 8.64
CA ARG A 104 8.09 5.94 7.79
C ARG A 104 7.10 6.89 7.10
N LEU A 105 6.00 6.37 6.59
CA LEU A 105 4.89 7.17 6.03
C LEU A 105 4.31 8.10 7.10
N LEU A 106 3.96 7.54 8.26
CA LEU A 106 3.38 8.28 9.38
C LEU A 106 4.33 9.37 9.88
N SER A 107 5.62 9.05 10.02
CA SER A 107 6.66 9.98 10.45
C SER A 107 6.82 11.15 9.48
N LYS A 108 6.81 10.87 8.16
CA LYS A 108 6.88 11.90 7.12
C LYS A 108 5.71 12.87 7.22
N PHE A 109 4.46 12.35 7.21
CA PHE A 109 3.28 13.20 7.36
C PHE A 109 3.29 13.97 8.67
N SER A 110 3.63 13.32 9.78
CA SER A 110 3.68 13.98 11.08
C SER A 110 4.71 15.10 11.13
N GLN A 111 5.87 14.91 10.50
CA GLN A 111 6.91 15.93 10.43
C GLN A 111 6.50 17.10 9.54
N GLU A 112 5.94 16.81 8.37
CA GLU A 112 5.53 17.84 7.40
C GLU A 112 4.38 18.68 7.94
N LEU A 113 3.41 18.06 8.62
CA LEU A 113 2.33 18.76 9.34
C LEU A 113 2.89 19.68 10.43
N LYS A 114 3.76 19.17 11.31
CA LYS A 114 4.42 19.98 12.36
C LYS A 114 5.21 21.17 11.81
N MET A 115 5.78 21.02 10.62
CA MET A 115 6.52 22.09 9.93
C MET A 115 5.61 23.06 9.16
N ASN A 116 4.29 22.82 9.17
CA ASN A 116 3.28 23.53 8.40
C ASN A 116 3.67 23.68 6.92
N LYS A 117 4.25 22.63 6.35
CA LYS A 117 4.75 22.61 4.99
C LYS A 117 3.70 21.99 4.07
N ALA A 118 2.92 22.81 3.37
CA ALA A 118 1.93 22.32 2.41
C ALA A 118 2.54 22.05 1.04
N ASP A 119 2.10 20.96 0.39
CA ASP A 119 2.46 20.63 -0.99
C ASP A 119 1.55 21.35 -1.99
N LEU A 120 0.27 21.52 -1.63
CA LEU A 120 -0.71 22.28 -2.40
C LEU A 120 -1.51 23.21 -1.49
N VAL A 121 -1.86 24.38 -2.01
CA VAL A 121 -2.70 25.36 -1.33
C VAL A 121 -3.77 25.84 -2.31
N PHE A 122 -5.04 25.73 -1.89
CA PHE A 122 -6.20 26.19 -2.66
C PHE A 122 -7.14 26.96 -1.74
N GLY A 123 -7.16 28.29 -1.88
CA GLY A 123 -7.89 29.15 -0.95
C GLY A 123 -7.33 29.00 0.46
N ASP A 124 -8.21 28.68 1.42
CA ASP A 124 -7.84 28.46 2.82
C ASP A 124 -7.52 26.99 3.13
N LEU A 125 -7.51 26.12 2.10
CA LEU A 125 -7.21 24.70 2.24
C LEU A 125 -5.76 24.41 1.88
N THR A 126 -5.10 23.65 2.75
CA THR A 126 -3.75 23.15 2.59
C THR A 126 -3.78 21.64 2.49
N TYR A 127 -2.93 21.10 1.62
CA TYR A 127 -2.84 19.67 1.38
C TYR A 127 -1.38 19.23 1.48
N GLN A 128 -1.19 18.08 2.10
CA GLN A 128 0.04 17.31 2.05
C GLN A 128 -0.29 15.94 1.50
N TYR A 129 0.52 15.43 0.59
CA TYR A 129 0.20 14.16 -0.05
C TYR A 129 1.42 13.47 -0.61
N VAL A 130 1.29 12.16 -0.74
CA VAL A 130 2.27 11.28 -1.38
C VAL A 130 1.52 10.23 -2.18
N PHE A 131 2.21 9.63 -3.13
CA PHE A 131 1.73 8.42 -3.78
C PHE A 131 2.53 7.22 -3.28
N LEU A 132 1.82 6.16 -2.94
CA LEU A 132 2.40 4.90 -2.49
C LEU A 132 2.16 3.86 -3.58
N LEU A 133 3.23 3.41 -4.22
CA LEU A 133 3.18 2.31 -5.18
C LEU A 133 3.57 1.01 -4.48
N LEU A 134 2.61 0.10 -4.38
CA LEU A 134 2.76 -1.23 -3.80
C LEU A 134 2.86 -2.26 -4.92
N LYS A 135 3.86 -3.14 -4.85
CA LYS A 135 4.02 -4.25 -5.78
C LYS A 135 3.86 -5.58 -5.07
N GLY A 136 2.92 -6.39 -5.55
CA GLY A 136 2.66 -7.73 -5.06
C GLY A 136 3.68 -8.74 -5.56
N LEU A 137 3.75 -9.89 -4.89
CA LEU A 137 4.57 -11.05 -5.30
C LEU A 137 4.10 -11.73 -6.60
N ASP A 138 2.92 -11.38 -7.09
CA ASP A 138 2.27 -11.90 -8.29
C ASP A 138 2.35 -10.92 -9.47
N ASP A 139 3.34 -10.02 -9.44
CA ASP A 139 3.56 -8.95 -10.43
C ASP A 139 2.40 -7.95 -10.53
N THR A 140 1.46 -7.96 -9.58
CA THR A 140 0.46 -6.89 -9.45
C THR A 140 1.13 -5.61 -8.94
N SER A 141 0.57 -4.48 -9.32
CA SER A 141 1.04 -3.17 -8.86
C SER A 141 -0.15 -2.26 -8.65
N GLU A 142 -0.24 -1.69 -7.45
CA GLU A 142 -1.31 -0.78 -7.05
C GLU A 142 -0.73 0.55 -6.59
N LEU A 143 -1.35 1.64 -7.06
CA LEU A 143 -0.99 2.99 -6.67
C LEU A 143 -2.05 3.51 -5.70
N TYR A 144 -1.60 4.12 -4.62
CA TYR A 144 -2.45 4.79 -3.64
C TYR A 144 -2.07 6.27 -3.57
N LEU A 145 -3.06 7.14 -3.48
CA LEU A 145 -2.90 8.53 -3.07
C LEU A 145 -3.18 8.60 -1.57
N VAL A 146 -2.19 8.95 -0.77
CA VAL A 146 -2.36 9.19 0.67
C VAL A 146 -2.21 10.69 0.90
N TYR A 147 -3.17 11.32 1.58
CA TYR A 147 -3.15 12.75 1.77
C TYR A 147 -3.77 13.20 3.09
N ALA A 148 -3.24 14.32 3.60
CA ALA A 148 -3.83 15.12 4.66
C ALA A 148 -4.37 16.42 4.07
N LYS A 149 -5.59 16.79 4.45
CA LYS A 149 -6.24 18.05 4.11
C LYS A 149 -6.46 18.85 5.40
N SER A 150 -6.15 20.14 5.38
CA SER A 150 -6.40 21.03 6.51
C SER A 150 -6.91 22.39 6.10
N ASN A 151 -7.82 22.95 6.88
CA ASN A 151 -8.25 24.36 6.79
C ASN A 151 -7.70 25.22 7.96
N GLY A 152 -6.70 24.70 8.69
CA GLY A 152 -6.13 25.33 9.89
C GLY A 152 -6.88 25.02 11.20
N GLU A 153 -8.14 24.58 11.13
CA GLU A 153 -8.94 24.18 12.30
C GLU A 153 -9.25 22.67 12.31
N VAL A 154 -9.44 22.09 11.13
CA VAL A 154 -9.82 20.70 10.91
C VAL A 154 -8.76 20.04 10.05
N PHE A 155 -8.38 18.82 10.45
CA PHE A 155 -7.50 17.96 9.68
C PHE A 155 -8.23 16.68 9.29
N GLU A 156 -8.13 16.31 8.02
CA GLU A 156 -8.64 15.06 7.47
C GLU A 156 -7.47 14.27 6.88
N PHE A 157 -7.41 12.97 7.18
CA PHE A 157 -6.41 12.08 6.61
C PHE A 157 -7.10 10.95 5.87
N GLN A 158 -6.73 10.73 4.61
CA GLN A 158 -7.41 9.80 3.71
C GLN A 158 -6.39 9.09 2.82
N ALA A 159 -6.71 7.85 2.46
CA ALA A 159 -6.11 7.16 1.32
C ALA A 159 -7.18 6.95 0.25
N ALA A 160 -6.79 6.99 -1.01
CA ALA A 160 -7.66 6.73 -2.14
C ALA A 160 -6.91 5.94 -3.23
N SER A 161 -7.58 4.97 -3.85
CA SER A 161 -7.08 4.27 -5.04
C SER A 161 -8.21 3.97 -6.04
N GLY A 162 -7.84 3.63 -7.27
CA GLY A 162 -8.77 3.15 -8.28
C GLY A 162 -10.02 4.03 -8.48
N ILE A 163 -11.20 3.52 -8.13
CA ILE A 163 -12.49 4.21 -8.31
C ILE A 163 -12.65 5.44 -7.41
N GLU A 164 -11.98 5.47 -6.26
CA GLU A 164 -12.04 6.60 -5.32
C GLU A 164 -11.35 7.82 -5.91
N ILE A 165 -10.26 7.62 -6.67
CA ILE A 165 -9.57 8.68 -7.42
C ILE A 165 -10.51 9.30 -8.46
N TRP A 166 -11.31 8.49 -9.15
CA TRP A 166 -12.33 9.02 -10.06
C TRP A 166 -13.34 9.90 -9.31
N GLY A 167 -13.72 9.50 -8.09
CA GLY A 167 -14.53 10.30 -7.18
C GLY A 167 -13.89 11.65 -6.85
N LEU A 168 -12.60 11.68 -6.52
CA LEU A 168 -11.87 12.93 -6.25
C LEU A 168 -11.82 13.86 -7.48
N ALA A 169 -11.63 13.31 -8.67
CA ALA A 169 -11.55 14.10 -9.91
C ALA A 169 -12.90 14.66 -10.37
N ASN A 170 -14.00 13.91 -10.15
CA ASN A 170 -15.29 14.19 -10.80
C ASN A 170 -16.40 14.58 -9.82
N SER A 171 -16.22 14.36 -8.52
CA SER A 171 -17.19 14.85 -7.54
C SER A 171 -17.17 16.38 -7.52
N HIS A 172 -18.36 16.98 -7.47
CA HIS A 172 -18.56 18.42 -7.37
C HIS A 172 -17.78 19.24 -8.41
N PRO A 173 -18.05 19.06 -9.72
CA PRO A 173 -17.24 19.61 -10.82
C PRO A 173 -17.05 21.13 -10.73
N ASP A 174 -18.07 21.85 -10.25
CA ASP A 174 -18.09 23.31 -10.17
C ASP A 174 -17.73 23.87 -8.78
N ASN A 175 -17.42 23.02 -7.79
CA ASN A 175 -17.06 23.49 -6.45
C ASN A 175 -15.53 23.70 -6.32
N PRO A 176 -15.06 24.95 -6.06
CA PRO A 176 -13.65 25.26 -5.88
C PRO A 176 -13.02 24.66 -4.62
N GLU A 177 -13.80 24.28 -3.61
CA GLU A 177 -13.31 23.64 -2.37
C GLU A 177 -12.71 22.23 -2.60
N PHE A 178 -12.97 21.64 -3.76
CA PHE A 178 -12.44 20.33 -4.18
C PHE A 178 -11.32 20.46 -5.21
N ALA A 179 -10.78 21.66 -5.43
CA ALA A 179 -9.75 21.89 -6.44
C ALA A 179 -8.44 21.16 -6.11
N GLY A 180 -8.09 21.02 -4.83
CA GLY A 180 -6.90 20.28 -4.39
C GLY A 180 -7.03 18.78 -4.67
N GLU A 181 -8.15 18.18 -4.32
CA GLU A 181 -8.48 16.77 -4.58
C GLU A 181 -8.42 16.46 -6.08
N LYS A 182 -8.98 17.36 -6.92
CA LYS A 182 -8.89 17.24 -8.37
C LYS A 182 -7.45 17.31 -8.88
N ALA A 183 -6.65 18.24 -8.36
CA ALA A 183 -5.26 18.38 -8.76
C ALA A 183 -4.42 17.13 -8.41
N MET A 184 -4.61 16.58 -7.21
CA MET A 184 -3.95 15.34 -6.78
C MET A 184 -4.40 14.14 -7.63
N ALA A 185 -5.70 14.04 -7.94
CA ALA A 185 -6.24 12.98 -8.81
C ALA A 185 -5.68 13.05 -10.24
N VAL A 186 -5.51 14.25 -10.80
CA VAL A 186 -4.86 14.43 -12.11
C VAL A 186 -3.40 13.98 -12.07
N GLN A 187 -2.65 14.31 -11.01
CA GLN A 187 -1.28 13.81 -10.86
C GLN A 187 -1.23 12.28 -10.75
N TYR A 188 -2.14 11.68 -9.97
CA TYR A 188 -2.27 10.24 -9.84
C TYR A 188 -2.46 9.58 -11.22
N GLU A 189 -3.40 10.08 -12.04
CA GLU A 189 -3.63 9.55 -13.38
C GLU A 189 -2.40 9.70 -14.29
N ASN A 190 -1.67 10.80 -14.18
CA ASN A 190 -0.44 11.00 -14.94
C ASN A 190 0.64 10.00 -14.54
N LEU A 191 0.77 9.68 -13.25
CA LEU A 191 1.69 8.66 -12.75
C LEU A 191 1.32 7.27 -13.25
N LEU A 192 0.03 6.90 -13.24
CA LEU A 192 -0.44 5.64 -13.82
C LEU A 192 -0.14 5.54 -15.32
N LYS A 193 -0.45 6.58 -16.11
CA LYS A 193 -0.14 6.58 -17.55
C LYS A 193 1.36 6.50 -17.80
N ALA A 194 2.16 7.15 -16.96
CA ALA A 194 3.61 7.08 -17.05
C ALA A 194 4.14 5.69 -16.70
N SER A 195 3.57 5.02 -15.69
CA SER A 195 3.97 3.66 -15.30
C SER A 195 3.56 2.59 -16.32
N GLU A 196 2.42 2.77 -17.01
CA GLU A 196 2.00 1.90 -18.11
C GLU A 196 3.03 1.82 -19.25
N LYS A 197 3.77 2.91 -19.48
CA LYS A 197 4.86 2.96 -20.47
C LYS A 197 6.05 2.06 -20.10
N TYR A 198 6.18 1.74 -18.81
CA TYR A 198 7.23 0.90 -18.25
C TYR A 198 6.69 -0.45 -17.77
N ARG A 199 5.54 -0.91 -18.27
CA ARG A 199 5.03 -2.27 -18.02
C ARG A 199 6.17 -3.28 -18.20
N PHE A 200 6.58 -3.86 -17.07
CA PHE A 200 7.42 -5.04 -17.00
C PHE A 200 6.57 -6.27 -17.35
#